data_AF-A0A533BMS3-F1
#
_entry.id   AF-A0A533BMS3-F1
#
_cell.length_a   1.000
_cell.length_b   1.000
_cell.length_c   1.000
_cell.angle_alpha   90.00
_cell.angle_beta   90.00
_cell.angle_gamma   90.00
#
_symmetry.space_group_name_H-M   'P 1'
#
loop_
_entity.id
_entity.type
_entity.pdbx_description
1 polymer ?
#
loop_
_entity_poly.entity_id
_entity_poly.type
_entity_poly.pdbx_seq_one_letter_code
_entity_poly.pdbx_strand_id
1 'polypeptide(L)'
;MGKLVINRTKTLVVGAMVLVTVALYASTPVHAQDAPTTANLSPAHVQLVVNTDPKFLKQFSILAMEDLRKAGIHVIGFEDASADTPAKLLLTLKQEPLNSVCPGMVSYEASLALIEDVVLERTGEVIKDSTWEGTQPSFLRRQHVTGQDMERDLHELIGRFIINFKLGNPATSPPPSSPPDVERKKMGVDTENKRPIEKVPSRAPLRNLNLDLVHFSSRAGALGKALHDRALAMASKEGIGLKTVQGGNNLELSLNLDYGKSDEGCAGTDIYSARLALEELVRIQRPPGLYVWTTTWVRQITRVSAPPSKEQLEMDSDALLGQFIAAYKSDNAPSTSGKKKQ
;
A
#
# COMPACT_ATOMS: atom_id res chain seq x y z
N MET A 1 -14.00 -80.85 -17.47
CA MET A 1 -13.27 -79.94 -16.54
C MET A 1 -13.58 -78.50 -16.95
N GLY A 2 -13.86 -77.54 -16.07
CA GLY A 2 -14.04 -77.66 -14.61
C GLY A 2 -13.61 -76.43 -13.81
N LYS A 3 -14.37 -75.32 -13.88
CA LYS A 3 -14.46 -74.21 -12.89
C LYS A 3 -15.61 -73.28 -13.31
N LEU A 4 -16.56 -73.00 -12.41
CA LEU A 4 -16.71 -71.76 -11.63
C LEU A 4 -16.83 -70.51 -12.54
N VAL A 5 -17.99 -69.83 -12.69
CA VAL A 5 -19.12 -69.51 -11.77
C VAL A 5 -18.76 -68.46 -10.70
N ILE A 6 -19.75 -67.64 -10.35
CA ILE A 6 -19.79 -66.50 -9.40
C ILE A 6 -19.46 -65.15 -10.13
N ASN A 7 -20.42 -64.24 -10.40
CA ASN A 7 -21.27 -63.39 -9.52
C ASN A 7 -20.50 -62.28 -8.78
N ARG A 8 -21.03 -61.08 -8.49
CA ARG A 8 -22.19 -60.30 -9.04
C ARG A 8 -22.12 -58.89 -8.42
N THR A 9 -22.84 -57.93 -8.99
CA THR A 9 -23.42 -56.72 -8.32
C THR A 9 -22.54 -55.78 -7.46
N LYS A 10 -22.60 -54.48 -7.83
CA LYS A 10 -22.53 -53.30 -6.92
C LYS A 10 -21.14 -53.04 -6.30
N THR A 11 -20.75 -51.82 -5.95
CA THR A 11 -21.55 -50.62 -5.61
C THR A 11 -20.98 -49.35 -6.26
N LEU A 12 -21.88 -48.43 -6.64
CA LEU A 12 -21.52 -47.07 -7.05
C LEU A 12 -21.14 -46.26 -5.79
N VAL A 13 -19.86 -45.95 -5.62
CA VAL A 13 -19.37 -45.10 -4.52
C VAL A 13 -18.95 -43.75 -5.09
N VAL A 14 -19.68 -42.70 -4.75
CA VAL A 14 -19.31 -41.31 -5.03
C VAL A 14 -18.16 -40.92 -4.10
N GLY A 15 -16.94 -41.22 -4.53
CA GLY A 15 -15.71 -40.81 -3.85
C GLY A 15 -15.44 -39.33 -4.04
N ALA A 16 -16.19 -38.47 -3.33
CA ALA A 16 -15.99 -37.03 -3.34
C ALA A 16 -14.66 -36.68 -2.64
N MET A 17 -13.55 -36.67 -3.39
CA MET A 17 -12.32 -36.03 -2.96
C MET A 17 -12.55 -34.52 -2.93
N VAL A 18 -13.06 -34.04 -1.80
CA VAL A 18 -12.89 -32.66 -1.34
C VAL A 18 -11.40 -32.45 -1.14
N LEU A 19 -10.73 -31.98 -2.19
CA LEU A 19 -9.34 -31.55 -2.12
C LEU A 19 -9.33 -30.29 -1.25
N VAL A 20 -9.01 -30.47 0.02
CA VAL A 20 -9.13 -29.44 1.07
C VAL A 20 -8.40 -28.18 0.61
N THR A 21 -9.14 -27.06 0.59
CA THR A 21 -8.60 -25.75 0.26
C THR A 21 -7.61 -25.31 1.34
N VAL A 22 -6.35 -25.69 1.18
CA VAL A 22 -5.24 -25.28 2.05
C VAL A 22 -4.97 -23.79 1.80
N ALA A 23 -5.73 -22.95 2.51
CA ALA A 23 -5.56 -21.52 2.53
C ALA A 23 -4.26 -21.19 3.27
N LEU A 24 -3.20 -20.89 2.51
CA LEU A 24 -1.91 -20.47 3.03
C LEU A 24 -1.52 -19.10 2.47
N TYR A 25 -1.23 -18.20 3.40
CA TYR A 25 -0.44 -16.98 3.19
C TYR A 25 -0.96 -15.94 2.18
N ALA A 26 -2.14 -15.41 2.50
CA ALA A 26 -2.39 -13.96 2.36
C ALA A 26 -1.68 -13.15 3.47
N SER A 27 -0.45 -13.52 3.84
CA SER A 27 0.36 -12.79 4.81
C SER A 27 1.08 -11.65 4.10
N THR A 28 0.54 -10.44 4.18
CA THR A 28 1.36 -9.21 4.10
C THR A 28 2.65 -9.40 4.90
N PRO A 29 3.80 -8.83 4.49
CA PRO A 29 5.02 -8.95 5.27
C PRO A 29 4.78 -8.32 6.65
N VAL A 30 4.61 -9.17 7.66
CA VAL A 30 4.48 -8.73 9.05
C VAL A 30 5.88 -8.40 9.54
N HIS A 31 6.39 -7.27 9.08
CA HIS A 31 7.56 -6.64 9.68
C HIS A 31 7.17 -6.29 11.13
N ALA A 32 7.69 -7.06 12.09
CA ALA A 32 7.36 -6.87 13.50
C ALA A 32 7.89 -5.50 13.97
N GLN A 33 6.98 -4.54 14.12
CA GLN A 33 7.25 -3.28 14.81
C GLN A 33 6.86 -3.46 16.27
N ASP A 34 7.88 -3.67 17.12
CA ASP A 34 7.70 -3.86 18.57
C ASP A 34 7.17 -2.61 19.30
N ALA A 35 7.08 -1.47 18.61
CA ALA A 35 6.51 -0.22 19.11
C ALA A 35 5.56 0.42 18.06
N PRO A 36 4.42 1.01 18.48
CA PRO A 36 3.56 1.78 17.59
C PRO A 36 4.29 2.94 16.92
N THR A 37 4.03 3.21 15.64
CA THR A 37 4.71 4.27 14.88
C THR A 37 4.35 5.70 15.31
N THR A 38 3.44 5.86 16.27
CA THR A 38 3.13 7.12 16.97
C THR A 38 3.85 7.27 18.33
N ALA A 39 4.66 6.29 18.76
CA ALA A 39 5.36 6.34 20.05
C ALA A 39 6.37 7.50 20.12
N ASN A 40 6.35 8.27 21.21
CA ASN A 40 7.11 9.51 21.40
C ASN A 40 6.77 10.65 20.41
N LEU A 41 5.64 10.56 19.70
CA LEU A 41 5.15 11.68 18.90
C LEU A 41 4.72 12.83 19.83
N SER A 42 5.23 14.04 19.58
CA SER A 42 4.83 15.24 20.33
C SER A 42 3.68 15.96 19.60
N PRO A 43 2.43 15.97 20.11
CA PRO A 43 1.29 16.58 19.42
C PRO A 43 1.50 18.06 19.10
N ALA A 44 2.19 18.79 19.99
CA ALA A 44 2.53 20.20 19.86
C ALA A 44 3.48 20.52 18.67
N HIS A 45 3.96 19.50 17.95
CA HIS A 45 4.78 19.63 16.75
C HIS A 45 4.12 18.96 15.51
N VAL A 46 2.81 18.69 15.58
CA VAL A 46 2.00 18.13 14.49
C VAL A 46 1.06 19.21 13.95
N GLN A 47 1.13 19.50 12.64
CA GLN A 47 0.12 20.31 11.94
C GLN A 47 -1.05 19.42 11.51
N LEU A 48 -2.30 19.77 11.84
CA LEU A 48 -3.47 19.20 11.17
C LEU A 48 -3.65 19.83 9.79
N VAL A 49 -3.76 19.01 8.75
CA VAL A 49 -4.06 19.43 7.38
C VAL A 49 -5.30 18.67 6.91
N VAL A 50 -6.32 19.38 6.42
CA VAL A 50 -7.58 18.77 5.94
C VAL A 50 -7.72 18.98 4.43
N ASN A 51 -7.90 17.88 3.70
CA ASN A 51 -8.04 17.81 2.25
C ASN A 51 -9.45 17.31 1.90
N THR A 52 -10.37 18.23 1.62
CA THR A 52 -11.80 17.93 1.40
C THR A 52 -12.43 18.97 0.47
N ASP A 53 -13.72 18.82 0.14
CA ASP A 53 -14.48 19.85 -0.59
C ASP A 53 -14.40 21.19 0.17
N PRO A 54 -14.07 22.33 -0.47
CA PRO A 54 -13.90 23.62 0.21
C PRO A 54 -15.09 24.06 1.09
N LYS A 55 -16.30 23.60 0.76
CA LYS A 55 -17.54 23.84 1.51
C LYS A 55 -17.56 23.20 2.92
N PHE A 56 -16.80 22.12 3.12
CA PHE A 56 -16.72 21.38 4.39
C PHE A 56 -15.42 21.66 5.17
N LEU A 57 -14.38 22.21 4.52
CA LEU A 57 -13.03 22.39 5.07
C LEU A 57 -13.01 22.96 6.49
N LYS A 58 -13.77 24.04 6.75
CA LYS A 58 -13.84 24.67 8.08
C LYS A 58 -14.55 23.79 9.12
N GLN A 59 -15.62 23.10 8.74
CA GLN A 59 -16.37 22.19 9.64
C GLN A 59 -15.50 21.01 10.06
N PHE A 60 -14.90 20.31 9.10
CA PHE A 60 -14.08 19.12 9.36
C PHE A 60 -12.77 19.46 10.09
N SER A 61 -12.17 20.63 9.82
CA SER A 61 -11.04 21.13 10.61
C SER A 61 -11.43 21.33 12.09
N ILE A 62 -12.55 21.99 12.37
CA ILE A 62 -13.03 22.20 13.75
C ILE A 62 -13.32 20.87 14.46
N LEU A 63 -14.05 19.95 13.82
CA LEU A 63 -14.42 18.66 14.41
C LEU A 63 -13.20 17.77 14.71
N ALA A 64 -12.25 17.66 13.78
CA ALA A 64 -11.02 16.90 14.00
C ALA A 64 -10.15 17.51 15.12
N MET A 65 -9.99 18.84 15.14
CA MET A 65 -9.29 19.55 16.23
C MET A 65 -9.96 19.32 17.59
N GLU A 66 -11.30 19.34 17.63
CA GLU A 66 -12.04 19.08 18.86
C GLU A 66 -11.86 17.67 19.40
N ASP A 67 -11.91 16.64 18.54
CA ASP A 67 -11.81 15.24 18.99
C ASP A 67 -10.41 14.86 19.43
N LEU A 68 -9.38 15.35 18.72
CA LEU A 68 -7.99 15.26 19.17
C LEU A 68 -7.82 15.94 20.54
N ARG A 69 -8.37 17.16 20.72
CA ARG A 69 -8.34 17.89 21.99
C ARG A 69 -9.11 17.17 23.12
N LYS A 70 -10.27 16.57 22.84
CA LYS A 70 -11.03 15.73 23.80
C LYS A 70 -10.21 14.53 24.27
N ALA A 71 -9.33 13.99 23.41
CA ALA A 71 -8.41 12.91 23.73
C ALA A 71 -7.09 13.35 24.41
N GLY A 72 -6.87 14.65 24.62
CA GLY A 72 -5.63 15.22 25.18
C GLY A 72 -4.52 15.46 24.13
N ILE A 73 -4.83 15.32 22.84
CA ILE A 73 -3.90 15.48 21.72
C ILE A 73 -4.02 16.90 21.17
N HIS A 74 -3.13 17.80 21.62
CA HIS A 74 -3.10 19.19 21.18
C HIS A 74 -2.21 19.36 19.94
N VAL A 75 -2.80 19.37 18.75
CA VAL A 75 -2.13 19.64 17.46
C VAL A 75 -2.27 21.11 17.04
N ILE A 76 -1.43 21.57 16.10
CA ILE A 76 -1.46 22.92 15.54
C ILE A 76 -2.45 22.97 14.36
N GLY A 77 -3.24 24.05 14.27
CA GLY A 77 -4.13 24.30 13.11
C GLY A 77 -3.36 24.65 11.83
N PHE A 78 -4.03 24.63 10.68
CA PHE A 78 -3.39 24.99 9.40
C PHE A 78 -2.89 26.45 9.38
N GLU A 79 -3.65 27.37 9.99
CA GLU A 79 -3.40 28.81 9.98
C GLU A 79 -2.24 29.24 10.90
N ASP A 80 -1.94 28.46 11.94
CA ASP A 80 -0.92 28.76 12.97
C ASP A 80 0.45 28.10 12.71
N ALA A 81 0.60 27.35 11.61
CA ALA A 81 1.77 26.49 11.40
C ALA A 81 3.02 27.26 10.92
N SER A 82 4.14 27.05 11.63
CA SER A 82 5.45 27.55 11.19
C SER A 82 6.07 26.66 10.11
N ALA A 83 7.04 27.21 9.38
CA ALA A 83 7.84 26.45 8.40
C ALA A 83 8.60 25.26 9.02
N ASP A 84 8.90 25.33 10.32
CA ASP A 84 9.66 24.32 11.07
C ASP A 84 8.78 23.18 11.63
N THR A 85 7.49 23.11 11.29
CA THR A 85 6.60 22.04 11.81
C THR A 85 6.93 20.69 11.12
N PRO A 86 7.53 19.71 11.83
CA PRO A 86 8.16 18.56 11.18
C PRO A 86 7.14 17.48 10.77
N ALA A 87 6.04 17.36 11.52
CA ALA A 87 5.01 16.33 11.34
C ALA A 87 3.69 16.95 10.88
N LYS A 88 2.97 16.25 9.99
CA LYS A 88 1.65 16.65 9.51
C LYS A 88 0.67 15.50 9.62
N LEU A 89 -0.45 15.72 10.28
CA LEU A 89 -1.59 14.80 10.29
C LEU A 89 -2.52 15.22 9.15
N LEU A 90 -2.43 14.53 8.01
CA LEU A 90 -3.19 14.79 6.79
C LEU A 90 -4.47 13.95 6.79
N LEU A 91 -5.62 14.61 6.95
CA LEU A 91 -6.96 14.04 6.80
C LEU A 91 -7.47 14.30 5.38
N THR A 92 -7.59 13.27 4.56
CA THR A 92 -8.30 13.35 3.27
C THR A 92 -9.73 12.80 3.41
N LEU A 93 -10.70 13.62 3.03
CA LEU A 93 -12.13 13.30 2.94
C LEU A 93 -12.64 13.89 1.63
N LYS A 94 -12.19 13.36 0.50
CA LYS A 94 -12.30 13.99 -0.82
C LYS A 94 -13.06 13.10 -1.79
N GLN A 95 -13.92 13.73 -2.60
CA GLN A 95 -14.67 13.07 -3.66
C GLN A 95 -14.28 13.62 -5.04
N GLU A 96 -14.10 12.75 -6.03
CA GLU A 96 -13.73 13.14 -7.40
C GLU A 96 -14.67 12.49 -8.44
N PRO A 97 -15.33 13.27 -9.33
CA PRO A 97 -16.20 12.70 -10.36
C PRO A 97 -15.40 11.97 -11.45
N LEU A 98 -15.67 10.68 -11.63
CA LEU A 98 -14.97 9.83 -12.60
C LEU A 98 -15.50 9.97 -14.03
N ASN A 99 -15.98 11.15 -14.42
CA ASN A 99 -16.72 11.37 -15.68
C ASN A 99 -15.95 11.00 -16.96
N SER A 100 -14.61 10.91 -16.91
CA SER A 100 -13.72 10.49 -18.02
C SER A 100 -13.31 9.01 -17.98
N VAL A 101 -13.80 8.24 -17.02
CA VAL A 101 -13.41 6.84 -16.78
C VAL A 101 -14.64 5.95 -16.56
N CYS A 102 -15.59 6.40 -15.75
CA CYS A 102 -16.85 5.73 -15.46
C CYS A 102 -17.92 6.82 -15.19
N PRO A 103 -18.67 7.25 -16.23
CA PRO A 103 -19.63 8.36 -16.13
C PRO A 103 -20.71 8.14 -15.06
N GLY A 104 -21.00 9.18 -14.28
CA GLY A 104 -21.98 9.10 -13.17
C GLY A 104 -21.47 8.40 -11.90
N MET A 105 -20.21 7.96 -11.87
CA MET A 105 -19.54 7.50 -10.65
C MET A 105 -18.68 8.58 -10.03
N VAL A 106 -18.51 8.47 -8.72
CA VAL A 106 -17.63 9.31 -7.90
C VAL A 106 -16.67 8.38 -7.16
N SER A 107 -15.37 8.62 -7.25
CA SER A 107 -14.40 8.05 -6.31
C SER A 107 -14.41 8.84 -5.02
N TYR A 108 -14.28 8.16 -3.89
CA TYR A 108 -14.16 8.79 -2.59
C TYR A 108 -12.99 8.18 -1.82
N GLU A 109 -12.15 9.07 -1.29
CA GLU A 109 -11.02 8.75 -0.42
C GLU A 109 -11.29 9.26 0.99
N ALA A 110 -11.19 8.34 1.95
CA ALA A 110 -11.22 8.61 3.38
C ALA A 110 -9.93 8.03 4.02
N SER A 111 -8.94 8.89 4.23
CA SER A 111 -7.61 8.52 4.74
C SER A 111 -7.13 9.52 5.78
N LEU A 112 -6.32 9.05 6.72
CA LEU A 112 -5.65 9.86 7.72
C LEU A 112 -4.20 9.39 7.86
N ALA A 113 -3.25 10.22 7.45
CA ALA A 113 -1.83 9.88 7.41
C ALA A 113 -0.99 10.82 8.29
N LEU A 114 -0.07 10.26 9.07
CA LEU A 114 0.98 11.00 9.75
C LEU A 114 2.19 11.07 8.83
N ILE A 115 2.43 12.25 8.25
CA ILE A 115 3.56 12.52 7.36
C ILE A 115 4.70 13.15 8.17
N GLU A 116 5.86 12.53 8.19
CA GLU A 116 7.06 13.01 8.90
C GLU A 116 8.29 13.01 7.99
N ASP A 117 9.35 13.71 8.39
CA ASP A 117 10.67 13.58 7.80
C ASP A 117 11.36 12.29 8.26
N VAL A 118 11.75 11.46 7.30
CA VAL A 118 12.45 10.18 7.51
C VAL A 118 13.79 10.18 6.78
N VAL A 119 14.79 9.51 7.36
CA VAL A 119 16.16 9.41 6.82
C VAL A 119 16.35 8.06 6.13
N LEU A 120 16.77 8.12 4.87
CA LEU A 120 17.27 6.99 4.10
C LEU A 120 18.67 6.64 4.60
N GLU A 121 18.79 5.66 5.49
CA GLU A 121 20.08 5.22 6.09
C GLU A 121 21.15 4.86 5.03
N ARG A 122 20.73 4.51 3.81
CA ARG A 122 21.56 4.17 2.65
C ARG A 122 22.18 5.37 1.92
N THR A 123 21.61 6.57 2.04
CA THR A 123 22.07 7.79 1.34
C THR A 123 22.26 9.01 2.25
N GLY A 124 21.71 8.98 3.47
CA GLY A 124 21.60 10.14 4.36
C GLY A 124 20.55 11.17 3.90
N GLU A 125 19.82 10.89 2.83
CA GLU A 125 18.81 11.77 2.25
C GLU A 125 17.53 11.79 3.11
N VAL A 126 16.89 12.96 3.17
CA VAL A 126 15.68 13.19 3.95
C VAL A 126 14.49 13.26 3.00
N ILE A 127 13.49 12.41 3.22
CA ILE A 127 12.24 12.41 2.46
C ILE A 127 11.05 12.58 3.41
N LYS A 128 9.94 13.13 2.91
CA LYS A 128 8.66 13.16 3.64
C LYS A 128 7.84 11.92 3.30
N ASP A 129 7.43 11.18 4.33
CA ASP A 129 6.72 9.91 4.14
C ASP A 129 5.68 9.62 5.23
N SER A 130 4.76 8.68 4.95
CA SER A 130 3.70 8.26 5.88
C SER A 130 4.22 7.26 6.91
N THR A 131 4.41 7.70 8.15
CA THR A 131 4.89 6.85 9.26
C THR A 131 3.74 6.13 9.98
N TRP A 132 2.52 6.66 9.89
CA TRP A 132 1.29 6.00 10.34
C TRP A 132 0.16 6.31 9.36
N GLU A 133 -0.65 5.31 9.03
CA GLU A 133 -1.78 5.51 8.13
C GLU A 133 -3.02 4.75 8.63
N GLY A 134 -4.11 5.49 8.81
CA GLY A 134 -5.46 4.95 8.90
C GLY A 134 -6.16 5.16 7.57
N THR A 135 -6.34 4.10 6.78
CA THR A 135 -7.21 4.12 5.59
C THR A 135 -8.57 3.49 5.88
N GLN A 136 -9.60 4.02 5.25
CA GLN A 136 -10.63 3.16 4.67
C GLN A 136 -10.21 2.83 3.22
N PRO A 137 -10.54 1.63 2.69
CA PRO A 137 -10.32 1.36 1.27
C PRO A 137 -11.07 2.40 0.43
N SER A 138 -10.43 2.91 -0.62
CA SER A 138 -11.09 3.85 -1.53
C SER A 138 -12.28 3.18 -2.22
N PHE A 139 -13.43 3.86 -2.21
CA PHE A 139 -14.69 3.29 -2.70
C PHE A 139 -15.23 4.08 -3.88
N LEU A 140 -15.73 3.36 -4.88
CA LEU A 140 -16.53 3.94 -5.96
C LEU A 140 -17.99 3.98 -5.51
N ARG A 141 -18.69 5.10 -5.73
CA ARG A 141 -20.14 5.20 -5.46
C ARG A 141 -20.89 5.84 -6.64
N ARG A 142 -22.12 5.34 -6.87
CA ARG A 142 -23.12 5.91 -7.81
C ARG A 142 -23.78 7.19 -7.31
N GLN A 143 -23.60 7.51 -6.03
CA GLN A 143 -24.18 8.66 -5.36
C GLN A 143 -23.05 9.44 -4.70
N HIS A 144 -23.16 10.77 -4.69
CA HIS A 144 -22.26 11.63 -3.94
C HIS A 144 -22.25 11.25 -2.47
N VAL A 145 -21.07 11.28 -1.86
CA VAL A 145 -20.91 11.04 -0.43
C VAL A 145 -21.46 12.26 0.31
N THR A 146 -22.34 12.02 1.30
CA THR A 146 -22.99 13.10 2.04
C THR A 146 -22.02 13.74 3.04
N GLY A 147 -22.32 14.96 3.51
CA GLY A 147 -21.54 15.57 4.60
C GLY A 147 -21.56 14.73 5.87
N GLN A 148 -22.68 14.03 6.14
CA GLN A 148 -22.83 13.13 7.29
C GLN A 148 -22.04 11.83 7.15
N ASP A 149 -21.88 11.30 5.93
CA ASP A 149 -20.96 10.20 5.67
C ASP A 149 -19.51 10.62 5.95
N MET A 150 -19.08 11.76 5.39
CA MET A 150 -17.72 12.28 5.60
C MET A 150 -17.44 12.59 7.07
N GLU A 151 -18.42 13.09 7.82
CA GLU A 151 -18.33 13.37 9.25
C GLU A 151 -18.20 12.07 10.08
N ARG A 152 -18.98 11.03 9.77
CA ARG A 152 -18.80 9.69 10.38
C ARG A 152 -17.40 9.14 10.10
N ASP A 153 -16.96 9.21 8.85
CA ASP A 153 -15.67 8.64 8.42
C ASP A 153 -14.50 9.42 9.07
N LEU A 154 -14.63 10.75 9.25
CA LEU A 154 -13.73 11.60 10.04
C LEU A 154 -13.57 11.08 11.47
N HIS A 155 -14.68 10.89 12.19
CA HIS A 155 -14.65 10.45 13.58
C HIS A 155 -14.02 9.05 13.72
N GLU A 156 -14.27 8.14 12.77
CA GLU A 156 -13.65 6.81 12.76
C GLU A 156 -12.13 6.88 12.54
N LEU A 157 -11.67 7.67 11.57
CA LEU A 157 -10.25 7.86 11.26
C LEU A 157 -9.50 8.50 12.43
N ILE A 158 -10.03 9.59 12.99
CA ILE A 158 -9.45 10.28 14.16
C ILE A 158 -9.46 9.34 15.38
N GLY A 159 -10.52 8.55 15.59
CA GLY A 159 -10.58 7.52 16.63
C GLY A 159 -9.48 6.45 16.51
N ARG A 160 -9.23 5.93 15.30
CA ARG A 160 -8.13 4.99 15.01
C ARG A 160 -6.76 5.61 15.35
N PHE A 161 -6.53 6.88 15.01
CA PHE A 161 -5.30 7.59 15.37
C PHE A 161 -5.14 7.77 16.89
N ILE A 162 -6.21 8.19 17.59
CA ILE A 162 -6.20 8.36 19.06
C ILE A 162 -5.85 7.04 19.76
N ILE A 163 -6.39 5.91 19.30
CA ILE A 163 -6.08 4.58 19.85
C ILE A 163 -4.59 4.25 19.64
N ASN A 164 -4.06 4.43 18.43
CA ASN A 164 -2.64 4.16 18.16
C ASN A 164 -1.72 5.09 18.99
N PHE A 165 -2.04 6.37 19.04
CA PHE A 165 -1.31 7.37 19.82
C PHE A 165 -1.26 7.02 21.31
N LYS A 166 -2.39 6.62 21.92
CA LYS A 166 -2.43 6.22 23.33
C LYS A 166 -1.65 4.92 23.61
N LEU A 167 -1.61 3.98 22.67
CA LEU A 167 -0.77 2.79 22.76
C LEU A 167 0.73 3.14 22.70
N GLY A 168 1.12 4.09 21.84
CA GLY A 168 2.50 4.58 21.75
C GLY A 168 2.91 5.52 22.89
N ASN A 169 1.94 6.15 23.57
CA ASN A 169 2.16 7.20 24.57
C ASN A 169 1.24 6.99 25.79
N PRO A 170 1.44 5.92 26.59
CA PRO A 170 0.50 5.52 27.65
C PRO A 170 0.29 6.58 28.75
N ALA A 171 1.26 7.47 28.97
CA ALA A 171 1.22 8.55 29.97
C ALA A 171 0.14 9.62 29.73
N THR A 172 -0.51 9.65 28.55
CA THR A 172 -1.54 10.67 28.18
C THR A 172 -3.00 10.20 28.36
N SER A 173 -3.27 9.18 29.19
CA SER A 173 -4.56 8.46 29.17
C SER A 173 -5.49 8.68 30.37
N PRO A 174 -6.74 9.12 30.12
CA PRO A 174 -7.94 8.63 30.79
C PRO A 174 -8.42 7.29 30.16
N PRO A 175 -9.28 6.51 30.87
CA PRO A 175 -9.54 5.09 30.58
C PRO A 175 -10.27 4.79 29.25
N PRO A 176 -10.22 3.52 28.76
CA PRO A 176 -10.63 3.15 27.40
C PRO A 176 -12.12 2.82 27.23
N SER A 177 -12.57 2.87 25.98
CA SER A 177 -13.87 2.37 25.48
C SER A 177 -13.68 1.42 24.29
N SER A 178 -14.63 0.52 24.07
CA SER A 178 -14.48 -0.68 23.21
C SER A 178 -14.72 -0.43 21.70
N PRO A 179 -14.11 -1.23 20.80
CA PRO A 179 -14.26 -1.11 19.34
C PRO A 179 -15.46 -1.89 18.75
N PRO A 180 -16.02 -1.45 17.60
CA PRO A 180 -16.95 -2.22 16.77
C PRO A 180 -16.25 -3.00 15.62
N ASP A 181 -17.00 -3.85 14.90
CA ASP A 181 -16.50 -4.85 13.95
C ASP A 181 -17.38 -4.91 12.66
N VAL A 182 -16.81 -5.15 11.46
CA VAL A 182 -17.49 -5.06 10.15
C VAL A 182 -16.87 -5.94 9.03
N GLU A 183 -17.68 -6.77 8.35
CA GLU A 183 -17.32 -7.56 7.15
C GLU A 183 -17.83 -6.96 5.80
N ARG A 184 -17.33 -7.44 4.64
CA ARG A 184 -17.79 -7.10 3.26
C ARG A 184 -17.81 -8.29 2.28
N LYS A 185 -18.52 -8.17 1.14
CA LYS A 185 -18.74 -9.23 0.12
C LYS A 185 -18.87 -8.67 -1.32
N LYS A 186 -18.65 -9.48 -2.38
CA LYS A 186 -18.18 -8.99 -3.72
C LYS A 186 -18.68 -9.70 -5.03
N MET A 187 -18.94 -8.90 -6.09
CA MET A 187 -18.97 -9.15 -7.56
C MET A 187 -18.70 -7.81 -8.31
N GLY A 188 -18.36 -7.67 -9.61
CA GLY A 188 -18.41 -8.53 -10.82
C GLY A 188 -19.66 -8.24 -11.69
N VAL A 189 -19.70 -8.18 -13.04
CA VAL A 189 -18.77 -8.33 -14.21
C VAL A 189 -19.41 -7.48 -15.39
N ASP A 190 -19.05 -7.33 -16.69
CA ASP A 190 -17.97 -7.77 -17.61
C ASP A 190 -17.66 -6.67 -18.70
N THR A 191 -16.70 -6.90 -19.61
CA THR A 191 -16.30 -6.15 -20.86
C THR A 191 -15.23 -5.03 -20.82
N GLU A 192 -14.56 -4.81 -21.97
CA GLU A 192 -13.16 -4.35 -22.11
C GLU A 192 -12.92 -2.82 -22.30
N ASN A 193 -11.75 -2.32 -21.87
CA ASN A 193 -10.99 -1.28 -22.59
C ASN A 193 -9.51 -1.18 -22.13
N LYS A 194 -8.59 -0.73 -23.00
CA LYS A 194 -7.14 -0.68 -22.72
C LYS A 194 -6.67 0.73 -22.29
N ARG A 195 -5.82 0.83 -21.26
CA ARG A 195 -5.17 2.07 -20.78
C ARG A 195 -3.68 1.86 -20.45
N PRO A 196 -2.84 2.93 -20.47
CA PRO A 196 -1.38 2.83 -20.36
C PRO A 196 -0.84 2.72 -18.92
N ILE A 197 0.47 2.46 -18.80
CA ILE A 197 1.23 2.33 -17.54
C ILE A 197 1.30 3.67 -16.78
N GLU A 198 1.10 3.63 -15.46
CA GLU A 198 1.15 4.82 -14.61
C GLU A 198 2.53 5.00 -13.96
N LYS A 199 3.16 6.15 -14.23
CA LYS A 199 4.43 6.55 -13.61
C LYS A 199 4.18 7.27 -12.30
N VAL A 200 3.86 6.51 -11.25
CA VAL A 200 3.91 7.01 -9.87
C VAL A 200 5.29 7.63 -9.62
N PRO A 201 5.39 8.87 -9.10
CA PRO A 201 6.67 9.51 -8.81
C PRO A 201 7.52 8.68 -7.84
N SER A 202 8.82 8.57 -8.12
CA SER A 202 9.78 7.99 -7.16
C SER A 202 9.96 8.96 -5.99
N ARG A 203 9.97 8.46 -4.75
CA ARG A 203 10.26 9.28 -3.56
C ARG A 203 11.76 9.44 -3.33
N ALA A 204 12.57 8.47 -3.76
CA ALA A 204 14.02 8.52 -3.76
C ALA A 204 14.63 8.04 -5.10
N PRO A 205 15.89 8.37 -5.39
CA PRO A 205 16.67 7.75 -6.48
C PRO A 205 17.28 6.40 -6.06
N LEU A 206 17.59 5.55 -7.04
CA LEU A 206 18.24 4.24 -6.84
C LEU A 206 19.77 4.32 -6.74
N ARG A 207 20.32 5.52 -6.51
CA ARG A 207 21.76 5.79 -6.32
C ARG A 207 22.26 5.11 -5.07
N ASN A 208 23.42 4.46 -5.13
CA ASN A 208 24.02 3.72 -4.01
C ASN A 208 23.13 2.55 -3.52
N LEU A 209 22.28 1.97 -4.37
CA LEU A 209 21.52 0.77 -3.99
C LEU A 209 22.42 -0.46 -4.11
N ASN A 210 22.80 -1.06 -2.97
CA ASN A 210 23.53 -2.33 -2.99
C ASN A 210 22.57 -3.49 -3.26
N LEU A 211 22.51 -3.92 -4.53
CA LEU A 211 21.62 -4.98 -4.99
C LEU A 211 21.90 -6.34 -4.33
N ASP A 212 23.13 -6.61 -3.88
CA ASP A 212 23.45 -7.81 -3.09
C ASP A 212 22.77 -7.84 -1.71
N LEU A 213 22.19 -6.73 -1.25
CA LEU A 213 21.41 -6.66 -0.01
C LEU A 213 19.90 -6.60 -0.27
N VAL A 214 19.48 -6.41 -1.52
CA VAL A 214 18.07 -6.36 -1.91
C VAL A 214 17.49 -7.76 -2.02
N HIS A 215 16.60 -8.09 -1.09
CA HIS A 215 15.75 -9.26 -1.23
C HIS A 215 14.69 -9.00 -2.30
N PHE A 216 14.29 -10.03 -3.03
CA PHE A 216 13.19 -9.97 -3.98
C PHE A 216 12.06 -10.89 -3.51
N SER A 217 10.83 -10.41 -3.59
CA SER A 217 9.63 -11.20 -3.29
C SER A 217 8.58 -11.04 -4.39
N SER A 218 7.76 -12.08 -4.59
CA SER A 218 6.74 -12.11 -5.64
C SER A 218 5.44 -12.72 -5.14
N ARG A 219 4.33 -11.98 -5.34
CA ARG A 219 2.96 -12.35 -4.98
C ARG A 219 2.10 -12.34 -6.24
N ALA A 220 1.74 -13.51 -6.75
CA ALA A 220 0.88 -13.65 -7.94
C ALA A 220 0.01 -14.92 -7.86
N GLY A 221 -0.50 -15.23 -6.66
CA GLY A 221 -1.20 -16.49 -6.37
C GLY A 221 -0.39 -17.71 -6.83
N ALA A 222 -1.03 -18.63 -7.55
CA ALA A 222 -0.41 -19.86 -8.06
C ALA A 222 0.79 -19.64 -9.02
N LEU A 223 0.93 -18.45 -9.62
CA LEU A 223 2.04 -18.13 -10.51
C LEU A 223 3.22 -17.43 -9.81
N GLY A 224 3.09 -17.09 -8.52
CA GLY A 224 4.09 -16.33 -7.76
C GLY A 224 5.52 -16.89 -7.90
N LYS A 225 5.69 -18.21 -7.74
CA LYS A 225 7.01 -18.85 -7.92
C LYS A 225 7.54 -18.75 -9.35
N ALA A 226 6.71 -19.00 -10.36
CA ALA A 226 7.18 -18.97 -11.76
C ALA A 226 7.62 -17.56 -12.18
N LEU A 227 6.91 -16.54 -11.71
CA LEU A 227 7.25 -15.13 -11.91
C LEU A 227 8.47 -14.72 -11.09
N HIS A 228 8.63 -15.27 -9.88
CA HIS A 228 9.83 -15.11 -9.05
C HIS A 228 11.08 -15.62 -9.76
N ASP A 229 11.08 -16.89 -10.16
CA ASP A 229 12.20 -17.54 -10.83
C ASP A 229 12.55 -16.83 -12.16
N ARG A 230 11.52 -16.36 -12.90
CA ARG A 230 11.68 -15.56 -14.14
C ARG A 230 12.34 -14.20 -13.88
N ALA A 231 11.89 -13.46 -12.86
CA ALA A 231 12.42 -12.15 -12.51
C ALA A 231 13.90 -12.22 -12.08
N LEU A 232 14.27 -13.23 -11.29
CA LEU A 232 15.69 -13.49 -10.95
C LEU A 232 16.53 -13.79 -12.20
N ALA A 233 16.01 -14.60 -13.14
CA ALA A 233 16.71 -14.91 -14.37
C ALA A 233 16.88 -13.69 -15.29
N MET A 234 15.90 -12.78 -15.34
CA MET A 234 16.00 -11.50 -16.05
C MET A 234 17.03 -10.58 -15.40
N ALA A 235 16.97 -10.39 -14.09
CA ALA A 235 17.92 -9.55 -13.36
C ALA A 235 19.36 -10.04 -13.52
N SER A 236 19.59 -11.36 -13.39
CA SER A 236 20.89 -11.99 -13.59
C SER A 236 21.44 -11.76 -15.01
N LYS A 237 20.58 -11.88 -16.04
CA LYS A 237 20.93 -11.54 -17.44
C LYS A 237 21.42 -10.11 -17.63
N GLU A 238 20.86 -9.17 -16.87
CA GLU A 238 21.19 -7.76 -16.88
C GLU A 238 22.38 -7.39 -15.97
N GLY A 239 23.00 -8.38 -15.31
CA GLY A 239 24.14 -8.21 -14.41
C GLY A 239 23.77 -7.88 -12.96
N ILE A 240 22.54 -8.21 -12.53
CA ILE A 240 21.98 -7.83 -11.23
C ILE A 240 21.63 -9.08 -10.38
N GLY A 241 22.27 -9.19 -9.21
CA GLY A 241 22.09 -10.30 -8.27
C GLY A 241 21.01 -10.06 -7.22
N LEU A 242 19.73 -10.25 -7.57
CA LEU A 242 18.62 -10.27 -6.59
C LEU A 242 18.62 -11.57 -5.76
N LYS A 243 18.19 -11.51 -4.49
CA LYS A 243 18.21 -12.67 -3.56
C LYS A 243 16.81 -13.11 -3.10
N THR A 244 16.58 -14.42 -3.04
CA THR A 244 15.29 -15.07 -2.67
C THR A 244 15.01 -15.16 -1.17
N VAL A 245 16.00 -14.90 -0.31
CA VAL A 245 15.90 -15.19 1.12
C VAL A 245 14.92 -14.23 1.80
N GLN A 246 14.03 -14.71 2.67
CA GLN A 246 13.29 -13.84 3.59
C GLN A 246 14.06 -13.66 4.91
N GLY A 247 14.17 -12.41 5.36
CA GLY A 247 14.61 -12.05 6.72
C GLY A 247 16.01 -11.45 6.80
N GLY A 248 16.12 -10.35 7.56
CA GLY A 248 17.38 -9.84 8.13
C GLY A 248 17.90 -8.51 7.60
N ASN A 249 17.65 -8.15 6.34
CA ASN A 249 18.15 -6.88 5.77
C ASN A 249 17.07 -5.79 5.71
N ASN A 250 17.54 -4.54 5.64
CA ASN A 250 16.73 -3.32 5.57
C ASN A 250 16.14 -3.00 4.18
N LEU A 251 16.16 -3.93 3.22
CA LEU A 251 15.83 -3.69 1.80
C LEU A 251 15.06 -4.87 1.19
N GLU A 252 13.82 -4.63 0.73
CA GLU A 252 13.00 -5.59 -0.02
C GLU A 252 12.48 -4.96 -1.33
N LEU A 253 12.57 -5.69 -2.44
CA LEU A 253 11.97 -5.35 -3.73
C LEU A 253 10.77 -6.28 -3.94
N SER A 254 9.57 -5.78 -3.69
CA SER A 254 8.33 -6.56 -3.71
C SER A 254 7.57 -6.40 -5.03
N LEU A 255 7.34 -7.52 -5.73
CA LEU A 255 6.47 -7.62 -6.90
C LEU A 255 5.10 -8.17 -6.47
N ASN A 256 4.13 -7.27 -6.33
CA ASN A 256 2.76 -7.62 -5.99
C ASN A 256 1.87 -7.52 -7.23
N LEU A 257 1.32 -8.67 -7.65
CA LEU A 257 0.41 -8.85 -8.78
C LEU A 257 -0.96 -9.21 -8.22
N ASP A 258 -1.64 -8.19 -7.71
CA ASP A 258 -2.92 -8.32 -7.02
C ASP A 258 -4.09 -8.23 -8.00
N TYR A 259 -5.04 -9.15 -7.85
CA TYR A 259 -6.29 -9.17 -8.59
C TYR A 259 -7.46 -8.97 -7.62
N GLY A 260 -7.98 -7.74 -7.57
CA GLY A 260 -9.03 -7.34 -6.64
C GLY A 260 -10.29 -6.92 -7.39
N LYS A 261 -11.42 -7.59 -7.15
CA LYS A 261 -12.72 -7.12 -7.63
C LYS A 261 -13.00 -5.71 -7.10
N SER A 262 -13.54 -4.79 -7.91
CA SER A 262 -14.05 -3.52 -7.37
C SER A 262 -15.39 -3.74 -6.68
N ASP A 263 -15.64 -2.98 -5.61
CA ASP A 263 -16.98 -2.92 -5.01
C ASP A 263 -17.85 -1.93 -5.80
N GLU A 264 -18.68 -2.48 -6.68
CA GLU A 264 -19.84 -1.88 -7.35
C GLU A 264 -19.63 -0.70 -8.34
N GLY A 265 -20.70 -0.46 -9.10
CA GLY A 265 -20.94 0.78 -9.84
C GLY A 265 -20.67 0.69 -11.33
N CYS A 266 -19.41 0.45 -11.70
CA CYS A 266 -18.95 0.30 -13.08
C CYS A 266 -19.14 -1.15 -13.54
N ALA A 267 -19.70 -1.36 -14.74
CA ALA A 267 -19.82 -2.71 -15.31
C ALA A 267 -18.43 -3.25 -15.68
N GLY A 268 -18.16 -4.52 -15.36
CA GLY A 268 -16.93 -5.22 -15.77
C GLY A 268 -15.68 -5.01 -14.92
N THR A 269 -15.74 -4.20 -13.86
CA THR A 269 -14.52 -3.70 -13.25
C THR A 269 -13.98 -4.55 -12.10
N ASP A 270 -13.42 -5.71 -12.44
CA ASP A 270 -12.33 -6.26 -11.62
C ASP A 270 -11.04 -5.43 -11.90
N ILE A 271 -10.27 -5.14 -10.86
CA ILE A 271 -9.05 -4.34 -10.91
C ILE A 271 -7.86 -5.26 -10.77
N TYR A 272 -7.07 -5.34 -11.85
CA TYR A 272 -5.75 -5.94 -11.83
C TYR A 272 -4.72 -4.83 -11.57
N SER A 273 -3.85 -5.04 -10.59
CA SER A 273 -2.73 -4.14 -10.30
C SER A 273 -1.43 -4.94 -10.23
N ALA A 274 -0.50 -4.60 -11.12
CA ALA A 274 0.90 -5.02 -11.00
C ALA A 274 1.69 -3.87 -10.38
N ARG A 275 2.23 -4.06 -9.18
CA ARG A 275 3.09 -3.10 -8.46
C ARG A 275 4.45 -3.73 -8.21
N LEU A 276 5.51 -3.03 -8.63
CA LEU A 276 6.88 -3.31 -8.21
C LEU A 276 7.34 -2.16 -7.33
N ALA A 277 7.65 -2.44 -6.07
CA ALA A 277 8.06 -1.45 -5.08
C ALA A 277 9.41 -1.83 -4.47
N LEU A 278 10.30 -0.84 -4.28
CA LEU A 278 11.44 -0.96 -3.38
C LEU A 278 11.01 -0.40 -2.03
N GLU A 279 11.11 -1.25 -1.02
CA GLU A 279 10.74 -0.99 0.37
C GLU A 279 12.01 -1.00 1.22
N GLU A 280 12.27 0.09 1.93
CA GLU A 280 13.48 0.31 2.71
C GLU A 280 13.15 0.62 4.18
N LEU A 281 13.95 0.13 5.12
CA LEU A 281 13.84 0.51 6.52
C LEU A 281 14.51 1.89 6.74
N VAL A 282 13.71 2.88 7.13
CA VAL A 282 14.11 4.28 7.33
C VAL A 282 13.88 4.73 8.76
N ARG A 283 14.63 5.75 9.19
CA ARG A 283 14.56 6.28 10.55
C ARG A 283 13.77 7.59 10.59
N ILE A 284 12.71 7.66 11.40
CA ILE A 284 11.99 8.91 11.66
C ILE A 284 12.94 9.89 12.36
N GLN A 285 12.93 11.17 11.96
CA GLN A 285 13.84 12.16 12.55
C GLN A 285 13.51 12.55 14.00
N ARG A 286 12.30 12.29 14.51
CA ARG A 286 11.93 12.66 15.88
C ARG A 286 12.74 11.88 16.94
N PRO A 287 13.11 12.48 18.09
CA PRO A 287 13.80 11.78 19.17
C PRO A 287 12.83 11.06 20.12
N PRO A 288 13.16 9.85 20.62
CA PRO A 288 14.18 8.94 20.11
C PRO A 288 13.77 8.39 18.72
N GLY A 289 14.75 8.22 17.83
CA GLY A 289 14.49 7.77 16.46
C GLY A 289 13.92 6.35 16.41
N LEU A 290 12.71 6.20 15.85
CA LEU A 290 12.12 4.92 15.52
C LEU A 290 12.40 4.56 14.05
N TYR A 291 12.33 3.27 13.72
CA TYR A 291 12.44 2.77 12.36
C TYR A 291 11.08 2.32 11.80
N VAL A 292 10.83 2.66 10.54
CA VAL A 292 9.62 2.28 9.79
C VAL A 292 10.02 1.78 8.40
N TRP A 293 9.17 0.96 7.78
CA TRP A 293 9.34 0.55 6.39
C TRP A 293 8.62 1.55 5.48
N THR A 294 9.28 1.99 4.41
CA THR A 294 8.73 2.94 3.43
C THR A 294 8.93 2.44 2.00
N THR A 295 8.01 2.77 1.09
CA THR A 295 8.21 2.58 -0.36
C THR A 295 9.00 3.77 -0.93
N THR A 296 10.29 3.57 -1.23
CA THR A 296 11.19 4.62 -1.74
C THR A 296 11.09 4.79 -3.26
N TRP A 297 10.85 3.69 -3.98
CA TRP A 297 10.67 3.64 -5.43
C TRP A 297 9.49 2.73 -5.75
N VAL A 298 8.64 3.11 -6.71
CA VAL A 298 7.51 2.28 -7.15
C VAL A 298 7.16 2.50 -8.61
N ARG A 299 6.74 1.43 -9.30
CA ARG A 299 6.04 1.48 -10.59
C ARG A 299 4.79 0.61 -10.51
N GLN A 300 3.71 1.07 -11.15
CA GLN A 300 2.42 0.40 -11.10
C GLN A 300 1.77 0.35 -12.48
N ILE A 301 1.11 -0.78 -12.76
CA ILE A 301 0.27 -1.00 -13.93
C ILE A 301 -1.11 -1.39 -13.39
N THR A 302 -2.00 -0.41 -13.28
CA THR A 302 -3.40 -0.66 -12.90
C THR A 302 -4.25 -0.77 -14.16
N ARG A 303 -5.02 -1.85 -14.28
CA ARG A 303 -5.97 -2.07 -15.37
C ARG A 303 -7.31 -2.53 -14.84
N VAL A 304 -8.35 -2.11 -15.55
CA VAL A 304 -9.70 -2.63 -15.42
C VAL A 304 -9.83 -3.74 -16.46
N SER A 305 -9.88 -5.00 -16.01
CA SER A 305 -9.89 -6.16 -16.91
C SER A 305 -10.39 -7.43 -16.23
N ALA A 306 -10.79 -8.40 -17.05
CA ALA A 306 -10.90 -9.81 -16.68
C ALA A 306 -9.56 -10.35 -16.08
N PRO A 307 -9.55 -11.55 -15.48
CA PRO A 307 -8.34 -12.15 -14.91
C PRO A 307 -7.20 -12.17 -15.93
N PRO A 308 -6.01 -11.61 -15.62
CA PRO A 308 -4.92 -11.55 -16.56
C PRO A 308 -4.44 -12.96 -16.91
N SER A 309 -4.13 -13.21 -18.18
CA SER A 309 -3.53 -14.48 -18.59
C SER A 309 -2.12 -14.62 -17.99
N LYS A 310 -1.59 -15.85 -17.98
CA LYS A 310 -0.22 -16.11 -17.52
C LYS A 310 0.79 -15.26 -18.30
N GLU A 311 0.61 -15.16 -19.62
CA GLU A 311 1.46 -14.42 -20.54
C GLU A 311 1.37 -12.92 -20.27
N GLN A 312 0.20 -12.42 -19.88
CA GLN A 312 0.00 -11.02 -19.48
C GLN A 312 0.70 -10.72 -18.14
N LEU A 313 0.60 -11.60 -17.15
CA LEU A 313 1.31 -11.49 -15.87
C LEU A 313 2.84 -11.51 -16.06
N GLU A 314 3.35 -12.41 -16.91
CA GLU A 314 4.77 -12.47 -17.25
C GLU A 314 5.23 -11.20 -17.98
N MET A 315 4.45 -10.69 -18.94
CA MET A 315 4.77 -9.46 -19.68
C MET A 315 4.77 -8.21 -18.78
N ASP A 316 3.85 -8.10 -17.82
CA ASP A 316 3.81 -6.97 -16.89
C ASP A 316 4.92 -7.03 -15.83
N SER A 317 5.23 -8.23 -15.33
CA SER A 317 6.40 -8.49 -14.47
C SER A 317 7.69 -8.05 -15.16
N ASP A 318 7.91 -8.50 -16.40
CA ASP A 318 9.06 -8.13 -17.23
C ASP A 318 9.12 -6.61 -17.48
N ALA A 319 7.99 -5.97 -17.78
CA ALA A 319 7.91 -4.53 -18.04
C ALA A 319 8.12 -3.64 -16.80
N LEU A 320 7.76 -4.13 -15.61
CA LEU A 320 8.06 -3.48 -14.33
C LEU A 320 9.53 -3.64 -13.95
N LEU A 321 10.06 -4.86 -14.01
CA LEU A 321 11.45 -5.15 -13.69
C LEU A 321 12.41 -4.44 -14.65
N GLY A 322 12.10 -4.40 -15.95
CA GLY A 322 12.86 -3.63 -16.94
C GLY A 322 12.93 -2.14 -16.61
N GLN A 323 11.86 -1.54 -16.04
CA GLN A 323 11.88 -0.15 -15.57
C GLN A 323 12.74 0.05 -14.32
N PHE A 324 12.74 -0.91 -13.38
CA PHE A 324 13.62 -0.88 -12.21
C PHE A 324 15.09 -0.96 -12.62
N ILE A 325 15.43 -1.91 -13.49
CA ILE A 325 16.79 -2.10 -14.02
C ILE A 325 17.26 -0.87 -14.80
N ALA A 326 16.41 -0.28 -15.65
CA ALA A 326 16.73 0.93 -16.38
C ALA A 326 16.94 2.15 -15.45
N ALA A 327 16.10 2.31 -14.42
CA ALA A 327 16.26 3.37 -13.42
C ALA A 327 17.56 3.20 -12.64
N TYR A 328 17.85 2.00 -12.14
CA TYR A 328 19.09 1.70 -11.40
C TYR A 328 20.34 1.98 -12.24
N LYS A 329 20.36 1.53 -13.50
CA LYS A 329 21.48 1.75 -14.43
C LYS A 329 21.63 3.22 -14.81
N SER A 330 20.54 3.98 -14.91
CA SER A 330 20.57 5.44 -15.15
C SER A 330 21.08 6.22 -13.94
N ASP A 331 20.64 5.86 -12.73
CA ASP A 331 21.00 6.58 -11.51
C ASP A 331 22.46 6.37 -11.11
N ASN A 332 22.99 5.17 -11.33
CA ASN A 332 24.38 4.79 -11.00
C ASN A 332 25.33 4.84 -12.21
N ALA A 333 24.93 5.50 -13.30
CA ALA A 333 25.81 5.75 -14.45
C ALA A 333 26.98 6.66 -14.06
N PRO A 334 28.22 6.40 -14.51
CA PRO A 334 29.37 7.26 -14.22
C PRO A 334 29.15 8.65 -14.85
N SER A 335 29.22 9.71 -14.02
CA SER A 335 28.93 11.09 -14.48
C SER A 335 29.85 11.51 -15.61
N THR A 336 29.27 11.71 -16.80
CA THR A 336 29.96 12.23 -17.99
C THR A 336 30.03 13.76 -18.01
N SER A 337 29.97 14.42 -16.84
CA SER A 337 30.24 15.86 -16.70
C SER A 337 31.69 16.15 -17.12
N GLY A 338 31.84 16.68 -18.33
CA GLY A 338 33.07 16.48 -19.11
C GLY A 338 34.28 17.32 -18.71
N LYS A 339 35.46 16.80 -19.05
CA LYS A 339 36.71 17.58 -19.16
C LYS A 339 36.60 18.59 -20.30
N LYS A 340 36.00 19.76 -20.05
CA LYS A 340 36.39 20.97 -20.80
C LYS A 340 37.83 21.29 -20.42
N LYS A 341 38.77 20.99 -21.31
CA LYS A 341 40.11 21.58 -21.25
C LYS A 341 39.97 23.10 -21.39
N GLN A 342 40.67 23.83 -20.53
CA GLN A 342 41.26 25.12 -20.90
C GLN A 342 42.61 24.85 -21.57
#